data_AF-M6ZTA2-F1
#
_entry.id   AF-M6ZTA2-F1
#
_cell.length_a   1.000
_cell.length_b   1.000
_cell.length_c   1.000
_cell.angle_alpha   90.00
_cell.angle_beta   90.00
_cell.angle_gamma   90.00
#
_symmetry.space_group_name_H-M   'P 1'
#
loop_
_entity.id
_entity.type
_entity.pdbx_description
1 polymer ?
#
loop_
_entity_poly.entity_id
_entity_poly.type
_entity_poly.pdbx_seq_one_letter_code
_entity_poly.pdbx_strand_id
1 'polypeptide(L)'
;MIVEFKNGNTLTAESPGNPSSYKKFPKSFLKLIEKHSTLKTNRLELGKCYFDFDIFDEGDRVYEIFDGKESNVLCPLKFMDNSDWIYHPTEKNKEGEPAIFPIIHELEDEINPVYYNIGSLFLKQLCDEFEIKIEIPVDERPVDPSADLKTNWWSNLSDAWKQAFRNQFENKDKEPTFETILTLERLNLNDSTISDLKPLEALLAEKKFKLEIIRLANTSVSDIAVLAMAKKSYLAWIFLEPR
;
A
#
# COMPACT_ATOMS: atom_id res chain seq x y z
N MET A 1 -26.03 23.44 -9.25
CA MET A 1 -27.25 22.68 -9.62
C MET A 1 -27.66 21.83 -8.43
N ILE A 2 -28.95 21.69 -8.13
CA ILE A 2 -29.45 20.83 -7.06
C ILE A 2 -30.40 19.82 -7.68
N VAL A 3 -30.23 18.55 -7.36
CA VAL A 3 -31.12 17.45 -7.75
C VAL A 3 -31.77 16.90 -6.48
N GLU A 4 -33.10 16.91 -6.45
CA GLU A 4 -33.88 16.35 -5.35
C GLU A 4 -34.40 14.96 -5.75
N PHE A 5 -34.24 13.99 -4.85
CA PHE A 5 -34.66 12.61 -5.04
C PHE A 5 -35.99 12.36 -4.34
N LYS A 6 -36.71 11.31 -4.76
CA LYS A 6 -38.05 10.98 -4.23
C LYS A 6 -38.06 10.69 -2.72
N ASN A 7 -36.93 10.27 -2.16
CA ASN A 7 -36.74 10.02 -0.73
C ASN A 7 -36.45 11.30 0.07
N GLY A 8 -36.43 12.47 -0.56
CA GLY A 8 -36.13 13.76 0.06
C GLY A 8 -34.64 14.10 0.15
N ASN A 9 -33.76 13.19 -0.25
CA ASN A 9 -32.33 13.48 -0.29
C ASN A 9 -31.98 14.40 -1.46
N THR A 10 -30.94 15.21 -1.28
CA THR A 10 -30.48 16.15 -2.30
C THR A 10 -29.04 15.88 -2.69
N LEU A 11 -28.74 16.08 -3.98
CA LEU A 11 -27.39 16.10 -4.54
C LEU A 11 -27.13 17.49 -5.10
N THR A 12 -26.17 18.19 -4.51
CA THR A 12 -25.71 19.49 -4.96
C THR A 12 -24.46 19.32 -5.81
N ALA A 13 -24.44 19.99 -6.96
CA ALA A 13 -23.33 19.99 -7.89
C ALA A 13 -22.85 21.43 -8.12
N GLU A 14 -21.57 21.66 -7.85
CA GLU A 14 -20.91 22.93 -8.11
C GLU A 14 -20.58 23.10 -9.60
N SER A 15 -20.25 24.33 -9.98
CA SER A 15 -19.82 24.63 -11.34
C SER A 15 -18.55 23.85 -11.72
N PRO A 16 -18.29 23.59 -13.01
CA PRO A 16 -17.05 22.97 -13.46
C PRO A 16 -15.80 23.61 -12.85
N GLY A 17 -14.84 22.78 -12.45
CA GLY A 17 -13.52 23.24 -12.01
C GLY A 17 -12.53 23.32 -13.17
N ASN A 18 -11.30 23.73 -12.88
CA ASN A 18 -10.19 23.70 -13.83
C ASN A 18 -9.31 22.48 -13.59
N PRO A 19 -9.32 21.45 -14.46
CA PRO A 19 -8.52 20.23 -14.29
C PRO A 19 -7.02 20.48 -14.17
N SER A 20 -6.52 21.56 -14.79
CA SER A 20 -5.10 21.92 -14.71
C SER A 20 -4.65 22.32 -13.29
N SER A 21 -5.59 22.59 -12.39
CA SER A 21 -5.32 22.83 -10.96
C SER A 21 -5.15 21.52 -10.16
N TYR A 22 -5.44 20.36 -10.74
CA TYR A 22 -5.50 19.06 -10.06
C TYR A 22 -4.59 18.01 -10.71
N LYS A 23 -3.49 18.41 -11.36
CA LYS A 23 -2.63 17.52 -12.18
C LYS A 23 -2.10 16.25 -11.50
N LYS A 24 -2.07 16.20 -10.16
CA LYS A 24 -1.66 15.01 -9.40
C LYS A 24 -2.78 13.96 -9.30
N PHE A 25 -4.04 14.35 -9.50
CA PHE A 25 -5.19 13.46 -9.37
C PHE A 25 -5.35 12.54 -10.59
N PRO A 26 -5.96 11.35 -10.43
CA PRO A 26 -6.20 10.41 -11.51
C PRO A 26 -7.13 10.94 -12.62
N LYS A 27 -7.08 10.31 -13.78
CA LYS A 27 -7.84 10.73 -14.97
C LYS A 27 -9.35 10.71 -14.73
N SER A 28 -9.87 9.71 -14.03
CA SER A 28 -11.29 9.63 -13.65
C SER A 28 -11.74 10.84 -12.82
N PHE A 29 -10.92 11.27 -11.87
CA PHE A 29 -11.18 12.47 -11.08
C PHE A 29 -11.17 13.74 -11.94
N LEU A 30 -10.19 13.89 -12.83
CA LEU A 30 -10.10 15.05 -13.71
C LEU A 30 -11.34 15.19 -14.60
N LYS A 31 -11.84 14.08 -15.16
CA LYS A 31 -13.10 14.07 -15.93
C LYS A 31 -14.30 14.51 -15.10
N LEU A 32 -14.30 14.21 -13.80
CA LEU A 32 -15.34 14.62 -12.87
C LEU A 32 -15.30 16.13 -12.65
N ILE A 33 -14.11 16.68 -12.38
CA ILE A 33 -13.87 18.10 -12.18
C ILE A 33 -14.23 18.94 -13.41
N GLU A 34 -14.02 18.43 -14.63
CA GLU A 34 -14.45 19.07 -15.88
C GLU A 34 -15.97 19.32 -15.96
N LYS A 35 -16.76 18.57 -15.18
CA LYS A 35 -18.22 18.69 -15.14
C LYS A 35 -18.66 19.44 -13.90
N HIS A 36 -18.15 19.04 -12.74
CA HIS A 36 -18.51 19.57 -11.45
C HIS A 36 -17.27 19.58 -10.57
N SER A 37 -16.86 20.75 -10.08
CA SER A 37 -15.73 20.85 -9.16
C SER A 37 -15.98 20.10 -7.85
N THR A 38 -17.25 19.92 -7.48
CA THR A 38 -17.68 19.23 -6.28
C THR A 38 -19.10 18.66 -6.47
N LEU A 39 -19.33 17.45 -5.95
CA LEU A 39 -20.66 16.87 -5.73
C LEU A 39 -20.87 16.62 -4.24
N LYS A 40 -22.02 17.02 -3.69
CA LYS A 40 -22.30 17.00 -2.25
C LYS A 40 -23.70 16.48 -1.92
N THR A 41 -23.79 15.68 -0.87
CA THR A 41 -25.04 15.37 -0.15
C THR A 41 -24.94 15.94 1.26
N ASN A 42 -25.84 15.53 2.16
CA ASN A 42 -25.74 15.88 3.57
C ASN A 42 -24.61 15.13 4.29
N ARG A 43 -24.05 14.07 3.70
CA ARG A 43 -23.00 13.25 4.33
C ARG A 43 -21.76 13.10 3.46
N LEU A 44 -21.90 13.18 2.15
CA LEU A 44 -20.84 12.94 1.18
C LEU A 44 -20.35 14.24 0.55
N GLU A 45 -19.04 14.36 0.40
CA GLU A 45 -18.40 15.38 -0.42
C GLU A 45 -17.38 14.72 -1.35
N LEU A 46 -17.65 14.76 -2.66
CA LEU A 46 -16.72 14.38 -3.72
C LEU A 46 -16.11 15.64 -4.33
N GLY A 47 -14.79 15.74 -4.36
CA GLY A 47 -14.07 16.91 -4.86
C GLY A 47 -12.62 16.89 -4.38
N LYS A 48 -11.98 18.05 -4.28
CA LYS A 48 -10.69 18.16 -3.56
C LYS A 48 -10.97 18.43 -2.09
N CYS A 49 -10.90 17.39 -1.26
CA CYS A 49 -11.16 17.46 0.16
C CYS A 49 -9.86 17.79 0.94
N TYR A 50 -10.03 18.41 2.12
CA TYR A 50 -8.96 18.54 3.08
C TYR A 50 -8.78 17.23 3.84
N PHE A 51 -7.52 16.83 4.05
CA PHE A 51 -7.12 15.70 4.86
C PHE A 51 -6.05 16.17 5.83
N ASP A 52 -6.26 15.93 7.12
CA ASP A 52 -5.30 16.28 8.16
C ASP A 52 -4.30 15.13 8.31
N PHE A 53 -3.12 15.25 7.69
CA PHE A 53 -2.09 14.22 7.77
C PHE A 53 -1.27 14.34 9.06
N ASP A 54 -1.27 15.51 9.71
CA ASP A 54 -0.42 15.81 10.87
C ASP A 54 -0.85 15.06 12.14
N ILE A 55 -2.01 14.40 12.12
CA ILE A 55 -2.48 13.55 13.21
C ILE A 55 -1.85 12.15 13.20
N PHE A 56 -1.08 11.81 12.16
CA PHE A 56 -0.43 10.49 12.00
C PHE A 56 1.08 10.60 12.16
N ASP A 57 1.66 9.68 12.93
CA ASP A 57 3.08 9.61 13.28
C ASP A 57 3.74 8.31 12.77
N GLU A 58 5.07 8.20 12.91
CA GLU A 58 5.82 6.97 12.59
C GLU A 58 5.25 5.77 13.36
N GLY A 59 4.98 4.68 12.63
CA GLY A 59 4.25 3.51 13.15
C GLY A 59 2.76 3.50 12.80
N ASP A 60 2.15 4.65 12.48
CA ASP A 60 0.79 4.67 11.95
C ASP A 60 0.75 4.18 10.51
N ARG A 61 -0.21 3.32 10.20
CA ARG A 61 -0.36 2.75 8.85
C ARG A 61 -0.44 3.82 7.76
N VAL A 62 -1.14 4.93 8.02
CA VAL A 62 -1.25 6.05 7.08
C VAL A 62 0.11 6.70 6.84
N TYR A 63 0.86 6.96 7.91
CA TYR A 63 2.20 7.54 7.82
C TYR A 63 3.14 6.63 7.01
N GLU A 64 3.13 5.33 7.29
CA GLU A 64 3.97 4.33 6.62
C GLU A 64 3.61 4.16 5.13
N ILE A 65 2.31 4.14 4.79
CA ILE A 65 1.86 4.04 3.39
C ILE A 65 2.42 5.21 2.56
N PHE A 66 2.41 6.42 3.13
CA PHE A 66 2.85 7.63 2.44
C PHE A 66 4.33 7.99 2.68
N ASP A 67 5.08 7.18 3.43
CA ASP A 67 6.51 7.44 3.75
C ASP A 67 6.68 8.86 4.35
N GLY A 68 5.76 9.24 5.24
CA GLY A 68 5.70 10.56 5.89
C GLY A 68 5.46 11.75 4.94
N LYS A 69 5.08 11.52 3.68
CA LYS A 69 4.97 12.58 2.65
C LYS A 69 3.53 13.03 2.43
N GLU A 70 3.07 13.95 3.29
CA GLU A 70 1.76 14.62 3.15
C GLU A 70 1.49 15.13 1.72
N SER A 71 2.50 15.72 1.05
CA SER A 71 2.33 16.28 -0.30
C SER A 71 1.92 15.29 -1.39
N ASN A 72 1.96 13.98 -1.10
CA ASN A 72 1.50 12.90 -1.96
C ASN A 72 0.08 12.42 -1.63
N VAL A 73 -0.49 12.88 -0.52
CA VAL A 73 -1.84 12.53 -0.10
C VAL A 73 -2.83 13.32 -0.93
N LEU A 74 -3.76 12.59 -1.53
CA LEU A 74 -4.82 13.14 -2.38
C LEU A 74 -6.15 12.60 -1.87
N CYS A 75 -6.97 13.47 -1.28
CA CYS A 75 -8.27 13.13 -0.73
C CYS A 75 -9.39 13.55 -1.70
N PRO A 76 -9.93 12.62 -2.50
CA PRO A 76 -11.03 12.92 -3.41
C PRO A 76 -12.44 12.86 -2.80
N LEU A 77 -12.62 12.18 -1.67
CA LEU A 77 -13.94 11.92 -1.11
C LEU A 77 -13.89 11.98 0.42
N LYS A 78 -14.88 12.66 1.01
CA LYS A 78 -15.04 12.78 2.45
C LYS A 78 -16.47 12.43 2.85
N PHE A 79 -16.56 11.75 3.99
CA PHE A 79 -17.77 11.51 4.75
C PHE A 79 -17.75 12.42 5.98
N MET A 80 -18.85 13.14 6.21
CA MET A 80 -18.95 14.14 7.29
C MET A 80 -18.85 13.53 8.70
N ASP A 81 -19.02 12.22 8.84
CA ASP A 81 -18.91 11.43 10.08
C ASP A 81 -17.53 10.77 10.23
N ASN A 82 -16.46 11.51 9.90
CA ASN A 82 -15.07 11.13 10.13
C ASN A 82 -14.54 9.94 9.30
N SER A 83 -14.91 9.84 8.01
CA SER A 83 -14.12 9.03 7.08
C SER A 83 -13.61 9.82 5.89
N ASP A 84 -12.29 9.80 5.72
CA ASP A 84 -11.60 10.40 4.58
C ASP A 84 -11.13 9.30 3.65
N TRP A 85 -11.32 9.46 2.35
CA TRP A 85 -10.95 8.45 1.37
C TRP A 85 -9.85 9.02 0.50
N ILE A 86 -8.66 8.44 0.58
CA ILE A 86 -7.45 8.93 -0.08
C ILE A 86 -6.95 7.97 -1.15
N TYR A 87 -6.27 8.46 -2.19
CA TYR A 87 -5.66 7.57 -3.18
C TYR A 87 -4.43 6.86 -2.62
N HIS A 88 -4.36 5.55 -2.81
CA HIS A 88 -3.22 4.74 -2.43
C HIS A 88 -2.00 5.07 -3.32
N PRO A 89 -0.77 5.22 -2.77
CA PRO A 89 0.38 5.68 -3.53
C PRO A 89 0.93 4.67 -4.56
N THR A 90 0.68 3.36 -4.36
CA THR A 90 1.25 2.28 -5.19
C THR A 90 0.21 1.30 -5.76
N GLU A 91 -0.69 0.77 -4.93
CA GLU A 91 -1.79 -0.10 -5.37
C GLU A 91 -2.73 0.57 -6.38
N LYS A 92 -3.18 -0.21 -7.36
CA LYS A 92 -3.97 0.25 -8.49
C LYS A 92 -5.18 -0.65 -8.72
N ASN A 93 -6.23 -0.08 -9.31
CA ASN A 93 -7.34 -0.83 -9.86
C ASN A 93 -7.02 -1.39 -11.26
N LYS A 94 -7.97 -2.14 -11.83
CA LYS A 94 -7.86 -2.76 -13.17
C LYS A 94 -7.65 -1.76 -14.31
N GLU A 95 -8.03 -0.50 -14.12
CA GLU A 95 -7.83 0.59 -15.09
C GLU A 95 -6.45 1.26 -14.93
N GLY A 96 -5.63 0.78 -13.99
CA GLY A 96 -4.30 1.32 -13.70
C GLY A 96 -4.32 2.64 -12.92
N GLU A 97 -5.49 3.05 -12.40
CA GLU A 97 -5.61 4.20 -11.50
C GLU A 97 -5.38 3.76 -10.05
N PRO A 98 -4.91 4.66 -9.17
CA PRO A 98 -4.73 4.35 -7.75
C PRO A 98 -5.99 3.73 -7.12
N ALA A 99 -5.80 2.68 -6.32
CA ALA A 99 -6.83 2.19 -5.41
C ALA A 99 -7.18 3.28 -4.38
N ILE A 100 -8.34 3.18 -3.75
CA ILE A 100 -8.81 4.19 -2.78
C ILE A 100 -8.79 3.57 -1.40
N PHE A 101 -8.13 4.25 -0.47
CA PHE A 101 -7.89 3.81 0.89
C PHE A 101 -8.76 4.63 1.85
N PRO A 102 -9.75 4.01 2.51
CA PRO A 102 -10.54 4.67 3.55
C PRO A 102 -9.76 4.83 4.86
N ILE A 103 -9.82 6.03 5.43
CA ILE A 103 -9.30 6.39 6.74
C ILE A 103 -10.51 6.65 7.64
N ILE A 104 -10.77 5.79 8.62
CA ILE A 104 -11.81 5.99 9.61
C ILE A 104 -11.12 6.37 10.92
N HIS A 105 -11.41 7.59 11.42
CA HIS A 105 -10.71 8.15 12.58
C HIS A 105 -11.06 7.46 13.92
N GLU A 106 -11.98 6.49 13.95
CA GLU A 106 -12.47 5.83 15.17
C GLU A 106 -12.35 4.29 15.21
N LEU A 107 -11.77 3.63 14.20
CA LEU A 107 -11.66 2.17 14.18
C LEU A 107 -10.19 1.74 13.99
N GLU A 108 -9.70 0.93 14.94
CA GLU A 108 -8.44 0.17 14.85
C GLU A 108 -8.51 -0.98 13.82
N ASP A 109 -9.62 -1.12 13.10
CA ASP A 109 -9.80 -2.21 12.14
C ASP A 109 -8.92 -2.01 10.89
N GLU A 110 -8.38 -3.11 10.38
CA GLU A 110 -7.70 -3.16 9.09
C GLU A 110 -8.69 -2.85 7.96
N ILE A 111 -8.83 -1.57 7.60
CA ILE A 111 -9.63 -1.23 6.42
C ILE A 111 -8.77 -1.42 5.19
N ASN A 112 -9.28 -2.19 4.24
CA ASN A 112 -8.58 -2.52 3.01
C ASN A 112 -8.87 -1.50 1.91
N PRO A 113 -7.91 -1.26 0.98
CA PRO A 113 -8.17 -0.47 -0.22
C PRO A 113 -9.35 -1.04 -1.02
N VAL A 114 -10.11 -0.14 -1.64
CA VAL A 114 -11.13 -0.47 -2.64
C VAL A 114 -10.62 -0.16 -4.03
N TYR A 115 -11.03 -0.98 -5.01
CA TYR A 115 -10.48 -0.94 -6.37
C TYR A 115 -11.43 -0.30 -7.38
N TYR A 116 -12.42 0.45 -6.91
CA TYR A 116 -13.22 1.31 -7.77
C TYR A 116 -12.42 2.55 -8.19
N ASN A 117 -12.73 3.12 -9.35
CA ASN A 117 -12.41 4.52 -9.58
C ASN A 117 -13.32 5.41 -8.70
N ILE A 118 -12.94 6.67 -8.53
CA ILE A 118 -13.62 7.55 -7.60
C ILE A 118 -15.10 7.81 -7.93
N GLY A 119 -15.45 7.87 -9.22
CA GLY A 119 -16.83 8.06 -9.65
C GLY A 119 -17.69 6.86 -9.30
N SER A 120 -17.20 5.64 -9.56
CA SER A 120 -17.87 4.40 -9.19
C SER A 120 -18.01 4.28 -7.67
N LEU A 121 -16.97 4.62 -6.90
CA LEU A 121 -17.04 4.63 -5.44
C LEU A 121 -18.10 5.63 -4.95
N PHE A 122 -18.09 6.86 -5.46
CA PHE A 122 -19.09 7.86 -5.08
C PHE A 122 -20.51 7.39 -5.36
N LEU A 123 -20.78 6.81 -6.55
CA LEU A 123 -22.09 6.27 -6.88
C LEU A 123 -22.51 5.14 -5.95
N LYS A 124 -21.57 4.27 -5.55
CA LYS A 124 -21.82 3.24 -4.55
C LYS A 124 -22.23 3.88 -3.21
N GLN A 125 -21.45 4.82 -2.69
CA GLN A 125 -21.74 5.49 -1.42
C GLN A 125 -23.04 6.28 -1.47
N LEU A 126 -23.36 6.90 -2.61
CA LEU A 126 -24.61 7.60 -2.84
C LEU A 126 -25.81 6.63 -2.79
N CYS A 127 -25.69 5.46 -3.42
CA CYS A 127 -26.74 4.44 -3.36
C CYS A 127 -26.96 3.94 -1.94
N ASP A 128 -25.87 3.71 -1.19
CA ASP A 128 -25.91 3.31 0.21
C ASP A 128 -26.60 4.39 1.07
N GLU A 129 -26.21 5.66 0.93
CA GLU A 129 -26.82 6.80 1.67
C GLU A 129 -28.31 6.97 1.32
N PHE A 130 -28.69 6.74 0.05
CA PHE A 130 -30.05 7.00 -0.43
C PHE A 130 -30.94 5.76 -0.36
N GLU A 131 -30.43 4.65 0.20
CA GLU A 131 -31.10 3.36 0.31
C GLU A 131 -31.58 2.83 -1.07
N ILE A 132 -30.82 3.12 -2.12
CA ILE A 132 -31.11 2.69 -3.49
C ILE A 132 -30.59 1.27 -3.67
N LYS A 133 -31.51 0.31 -3.81
CA LYS A 133 -31.17 -1.11 -4.00
C LYS A 133 -30.68 -1.37 -5.43
N ILE A 134 -29.36 -1.45 -5.60
CA ILE A 134 -28.70 -1.83 -6.85
C ILE A 134 -27.64 -2.88 -6.51
N GLU A 135 -27.54 -3.93 -7.34
CA GLU A 135 -26.42 -4.86 -7.27
C GLU A 135 -25.17 -4.19 -7.84
N ILE A 136 -24.20 -3.89 -6.99
CA ILE A 136 -22.94 -3.28 -7.38
C ILE A 136 -21.90 -4.39 -7.56
N PRO A 137 -21.31 -4.54 -8.76
CA PRO A 137 -20.25 -5.51 -8.98
C PRO A 137 -19.09 -5.26 -8.02
N VAL A 138 -18.63 -6.30 -7.33
CA VAL A 138 -17.44 -6.22 -6.48
C VAL A 138 -16.21 -6.04 -7.39
N ASP A 139 -15.50 -4.92 -7.25
CA ASP A 139 -14.16 -4.79 -7.82
C ASP A 139 -13.15 -5.37 -6.83
N GLU A 140 -12.75 -6.62 -7.10
CA GLU A 140 -11.70 -7.31 -6.34
C GLU A 140 -10.34 -6.65 -6.60
N ARG A 141 -9.41 -6.88 -5.65
CA ARG A 141 -7.99 -6.56 -5.84
C ARG A 141 -7.53 -7.17 -7.17
N PRO A 142 -7.01 -6.38 -8.12
CA PRO A 142 -6.38 -6.94 -9.29
C PRO A 142 -5.27 -7.89 -8.85
N VAL A 143 -5.20 -9.07 -9.47
CA VAL A 143 -4.12 -10.03 -9.20
C VAL A 143 -2.80 -9.29 -9.34
N ASP A 144 -2.10 -9.11 -8.23
CA ASP A 144 -0.77 -8.54 -8.18
C ASP A 144 0.19 -9.71 -7.90
N PRO A 145 0.86 -10.23 -8.94
CA PRO A 145 1.80 -11.32 -8.77
C PRO A 145 2.86 -11.01 -7.72
N SER A 146 3.21 -9.72 -7.55
CA SER A 146 4.20 -9.27 -6.57
C SER A 146 3.66 -9.23 -5.13
N ALA A 147 2.37 -8.94 -4.94
CA ALA A 147 1.76 -8.99 -3.61
C ALA A 147 1.52 -10.44 -3.18
N ASP A 148 1.03 -11.30 -4.09
CA ASP A 148 0.85 -12.73 -3.84
C ASP A 148 2.17 -13.45 -3.56
N LEU A 149 3.26 -12.96 -4.19
CA LEU A 149 4.62 -13.38 -3.89
C LEU A 149 5.01 -13.07 -2.44
N LYS A 150 4.59 -11.93 -1.85
CA LYS A 150 4.90 -11.57 -0.45
C LYS A 150 4.10 -12.41 0.54
N THR A 151 2.79 -12.56 0.31
CA THR A 151 1.89 -13.35 1.18
C THR A 151 2.30 -14.82 1.23
N ASN A 152 2.85 -15.34 0.12
CA ASN A 152 3.34 -16.71 0.02
C ASN A 152 4.87 -16.82 0.01
N TRP A 153 5.60 -15.74 0.30
CA TRP A 153 7.07 -15.74 0.18
C TRP A 153 7.66 -16.77 1.13
N TRP A 154 7.21 -16.73 2.39
CA TRP A 154 7.69 -17.64 3.43
C TRP A 154 7.37 -19.10 3.13
N SER A 155 6.16 -19.41 2.67
CA SER A 155 5.74 -20.79 2.39
C SER A 155 6.59 -21.41 1.27
N ASN A 156 7.01 -20.60 0.29
CA ASN A 156 7.85 -21.00 -0.84
C ASN A 156 9.35 -21.11 -0.51
N LEU A 157 9.79 -20.73 0.69
CA LEU A 157 11.18 -20.92 1.12
C LEU A 157 11.48 -22.40 1.38
N SER A 158 12.69 -22.82 0.98
CA SER A 158 13.26 -24.08 1.45
C SER A 158 13.42 -24.10 2.97
N ASP A 159 13.45 -25.28 3.57
CA ASP A 159 13.65 -25.43 5.02
C ASP A 159 14.99 -24.83 5.50
N ALA A 160 16.03 -24.89 4.66
CA ALA A 160 17.32 -24.26 4.96
C ALA A 160 17.19 -22.74 5.14
N TRP A 161 16.42 -22.08 4.27
CA TRP A 161 16.14 -20.64 4.36
C TRP A 161 15.25 -20.30 5.55
N LYS A 162 14.18 -21.08 5.79
CA LYS A 162 13.32 -20.90 6.97
C LYS A 162 14.13 -21.01 8.26
N GLN A 163 15.01 -22.01 8.36
CA GLN A 163 15.89 -22.20 9.50
C GLN A 163 16.88 -21.05 9.64
N ALA A 164 17.50 -20.60 8.54
CA ALA A 164 18.43 -19.49 8.56
C ALA A 164 17.78 -18.20 9.09
N PHE A 165 16.55 -17.88 8.68
CA PHE A 165 15.83 -16.72 9.20
C PHE A 165 15.44 -16.89 10.67
N ARG A 166 14.94 -18.05 11.10
CA ARG A 166 14.64 -18.33 12.51
C ARG A 166 15.87 -18.15 13.40
N ASN A 167 17.05 -18.54 12.92
CA ASN A 167 18.31 -18.40 13.65
C ASN A 167 18.76 -16.94 13.86
N GLN A 168 18.16 -15.97 13.16
CA GLN A 168 18.47 -14.54 13.36
C GLN A 168 17.76 -13.93 14.57
N PHE A 169 16.75 -14.62 15.11
CA PHE A 169 15.91 -14.11 16.20
C PHE A 169 16.09 -14.95 17.46
N GLU A 170 15.87 -14.32 18.63
CA GLU A 170 16.03 -14.99 19.93
C GLU A 170 15.01 -16.13 20.12
N ASN A 171 13.76 -15.89 19.72
CA ASN A 171 12.71 -16.89 19.78
C ASN A 171 12.70 -17.76 18.51
N LYS A 172 13.38 -18.91 18.58
CA LYS A 172 13.52 -19.85 17.46
C LYS A 172 12.24 -20.64 17.15
N ASP A 173 11.32 -20.73 18.11
CA ASP A 173 10.06 -21.47 17.98
C ASP A 173 8.97 -20.62 17.30
N LYS A 174 9.14 -19.30 17.28
CA LYS A 174 8.25 -18.38 16.57
C LYS A 174 8.71 -18.18 15.13
N GLU A 175 7.79 -18.42 14.21
CA GLU A 175 8.01 -18.11 12.80
C GLU A 175 8.11 -16.59 12.58
N PRO A 176 9.22 -16.08 12.00
CA PRO A 176 9.35 -14.66 11.71
C PRO A 176 8.46 -14.29 10.53
N THR A 177 7.78 -13.14 10.63
CA THR A 177 7.01 -12.59 9.52
C THR A 177 7.93 -11.92 8.50
N PHE A 178 7.47 -11.77 7.26
CA PHE A 178 8.20 -11.01 6.23
C PHE A 178 8.61 -9.63 6.73
N GLU A 179 7.68 -8.94 7.39
CA GLU A 179 7.91 -7.62 8.01
C GLU A 179 8.99 -7.64 9.09
N THR A 180 9.02 -8.67 9.94
CA THR A 180 10.05 -8.82 10.96
C THR A 180 11.44 -9.00 10.33
N ILE A 181 11.52 -9.77 9.24
CA ILE A 181 12.77 -10.03 8.50
C ILE A 181 13.30 -8.76 7.84
N LEU A 182 12.43 -7.85 7.41
CA LEU A 182 12.84 -6.57 6.81
C LEU A 182 13.58 -5.64 7.79
N THR A 183 13.52 -5.92 9.09
CA THR A 183 14.27 -5.15 10.11
C THR A 183 15.72 -5.61 10.29
N LEU A 184 16.11 -6.75 9.70
CA LEU A 184 17.45 -7.30 9.86
C LEU A 184 18.52 -6.39 9.24
N GLU A 185 19.45 -5.93 10.07
CA GLU A 185 20.68 -5.27 9.61
C GLU A 185 21.79 -6.27 9.29
N ARG A 186 21.73 -7.47 9.90
CA ARG A 186 22.74 -8.51 9.77
C ARG A 186 22.08 -9.85 9.51
N LEU A 187 22.54 -10.55 8.49
CA LEU A 187 22.07 -11.88 8.13
C LEU A 187 23.25 -12.85 8.13
N ASN A 188 23.26 -13.76 9.10
CA ASN A 188 24.29 -14.80 9.19
C ASN A 188 23.80 -16.10 8.55
N LEU A 189 24.39 -16.47 7.40
CA LEU A 189 24.13 -17.72 6.70
C LEU A 189 25.33 -18.69 6.78
N ASN A 190 26.28 -18.43 7.68
CA ASN A 190 27.44 -19.30 7.85
C ASN A 190 27.01 -20.75 8.14
N ASP A 191 27.77 -21.70 7.58
CA ASP A 191 27.58 -23.14 7.79
C ASP A 191 26.20 -23.66 7.36
N SER A 192 25.44 -22.87 6.60
CA SER A 192 24.14 -23.28 6.07
C SER A 192 24.30 -24.11 4.79
N THR A 193 23.30 -24.95 4.52
CA THR A 193 23.19 -25.71 3.27
C THR A 193 22.66 -24.88 2.10
N ILE A 194 22.55 -23.56 2.28
CA ILE A 194 22.08 -22.63 1.25
C ILE A 194 23.10 -22.58 0.11
N SER A 195 22.59 -22.67 -1.12
CA SER A 195 23.38 -22.61 -2.36
C SER A 195 22.92 -21.52 -3.32
N ASP A 196 21.73 -20.96 -3.12
CA ASP A 196 21.13 -19.92 -3.94
C ASP A 196 20.59 -18.77 -3.07
N LEU A 197 20.93 -17.55 -3.44
CA LEU A 197 20.52 -16.31 -2.77
C LEU A 197 19.23 -15.70 -3.33
N LYS A 198 18.60 -16.31 -4.35
CA LYS A 198 17.37 -15.82 -4.97
C LYS A 198 16.26 -15.42 -3.98
N PRO A 199 16.03 -16.11 -2.84
CA PRO A 199 15.03 -15.65 -1.87
C PRO A 199 15.23 -14.23 -1.33
N LEU A 200 16.45 -13.70 -1.40
CA LEU A 200 16.75 -12.32 -1.00
C LEU A 200 16.22 -11.28 -1.99
N GLU A 201 15.90 -11.61 -3.24
CA GLU A 201 15.39 -10.66 -4.25
C GLU A 201 14.16 -9.91 -3.72
N ALA A 202 13.21 -10.65 -3.14
CA ALA A 202 11.98 -10.08 -2.59
C ALA A 202 12.24 -9.13 -1.42
N LEU A 203 13.22 -9.43 -0.57
CA LEU A 203 13.59 -8.57 0.56
C LEU A 203 14.37 -7.33 0.08
N LEU A 204 15.33 -7.51 -0.83
CA LEU A 204 16.17 -6.44 -1.37
C LEU A 204 15.40 -5.43 -2.24
N ALA A 205 14.26 -5.84 -2.80
CA ALA A 205 13.34 -4.94 -3.49
C ALA A 205 12.62 -3.97 -2.54
N GLU A 206 12.51 -4.30 -1.25
CA GLU A 206 11.80 -3.47 -0.27
C GLU A 206 12.63 -2.27 0.16
N LYS A 207 12.05 -1.07 0.07
CA LYS A 207 12.74 0.18 0.43
C LYS A 207 13.20 0.23 1.89
N LYS A 208 12.47 -0.43 2.78
CA LYS A 208 12.71 -0.46 4.23
C LYS A 208 13.68 -1.54 4.67
N PHE A 209 14.13 -2.43 3.79
CA PHE A 209 15.10 -3.45 4.16
C PHE A 209 16.48 -2.83 4.43
N LYS A 210 16.98 -2.97 5.65
CA LYS A 210 18.21 -2.31 6.12
C LYS A 210 19.43 -3.24 6.17
N LEU A 211 19.46 -4.30 5.36
CA LEU A 211 20.54 -5.29 5.43
C LEU A 211 21.91 -4.68 5.12
N GLU A 212 22.80 -4.64 6.12
CA GLU A 212 24.16 -4.10 6.04
C GLU A 212 25.21 -5.22 5.88
N ILE A 213 25.05 -6.31 6.63
CA ILE A 213 26.04 -7.38 6.66
C ILE A 213 25.39 -8.70 6.31
N ILE A 214 25.95 -9.40 5.32
CA ILE A 214 25.64 -10.79 5.05
C ILE A 214 26.90 -11.63 5.23
N ARG A 215 26.79 -12.74 5.97
CA ARG A 215 27.88 -13.70 6.17
C ARG A 215 27.55 -15.01 5.46
N LEU A 216 28.49 -15.49 4.65
CA LEU A 216 28.31 -16.63 3.74
C LEU A 216 29.41 -17.69 3.90
N ALA A 217 30.15 -17.66 5.01
CA ALA A 217 31.26 -18.59 5.22
C ALA A 217 30.76 -20.04 5.25
N ASN A 218 31.52 -20.96 4.66
CA ASN A 218 31.18 -22.38 4.58
C ASN A 218 29.82 -22.69 3.94
N THR A 219 29.34 -21.84 3.03
CA THR A 219 28.16 -22.12 2.19
C THR A 219 28.56 -22.67 0.82
N SER A 220 27.59 -23.19 0.07
CA SER A 220 27.79 -23.60 -1.33
C SER A 220 27.40 -22.51 -2.34
N VAL A 221 27.21 -21.27 -1.88
CA VAL A 221 26.81 -20.14 -2.72
C VAL A 221 27.97 -19.74 -3.63
N SER A 222 27.75 -19.84 -4.94
CA SER A 222 28.73 -19.40 -5.95
C SER A 222 28.28 -18.14 -6.69
N ASP A 223 26.98 -17.88 -6.77
CA ASP A 223 26.41 -16.71 -7.41
C ASP A 223 25.95 -15.69 -6.35
N ILE A 224 26.56 -14.50 -6.39
CA ILE A 224 26.26 -13.39 -5.49
C ILE A 224 25.63 -12.20 -6.22
N ALA A 225 25.23 -12.35 -7.49
CA ALA A 225 24.69 -11.26 -8.30
C ALA A 225 23.45 -10.60 -7.66
N VAL A 226 22.64 -11.38 -6.92
CA VAL A 226 21.48 -10.88 -6.19
C VAL A 226 21.83 -9.74 -5.23
N LEU A 227 23.03 -9.77 -4.62
CA LEU A 227 23.46 -8.76 -3.65
C LEU A 227 23.72 -7.41 -4.31
N ALA A 228 23.89 -7.36 -5.63
CA ALA A 228 23.99 -6.10 -6.37
C ALA A 228 22.67 -5.30 -6.36
N MET A 229 21.54 -5.93 -6.03
CA MET A 229 20.25 -5.25 -5.81
C MET A 229 20.23 -4.44 -4.52
N ALA A 230 21.10 -4.75 -3.55
CA ALA A 230 21.22 -3.97 -2.32
C ALA A 230 21.69 -2.55 -2.68
N LYS A 231 21.00 -1.53 -2.15
CA LYS A 231 21.40 -0.13 -2.37
C LYS A 231 22.84 0.07 -1.89
N LYS A 232 23.65 0.73 -2.72
CA LYS A 232 25.12 0.91 -2.62
C LYS A 232 25.70 1.37 -1.27
N SER A 233 24.90 1.83 -0.31
CA SER A 233 25.35 2.32 0.98
C SER A 233 25.56 1.25 2.06
N TYR A 234 25.13 0.00 1.83
CA TYR A 234 24.98 -0.95 2.95
C TYR A 234 26.01 -2.10 3.00
N LEU A 235 26.62 -2.51 1.88
CA LEU A 235 27.53 -3.67 1.87
C LEU A 235 28.98 -3.26 2.18
N ALA A 236 29.27 -2.89 3.42
CA ALA A 236 30.62 -2.47 3.81
C ALA A 236 31.63 -3.65 3.85
N TRP A 237 31.19 -4.89 4.09
CA TRP A 237 32.12 -6.02 4.23
C TRP A 237 31.48 -7.36 3.85
N ILE A 238 31.69 -7.81 2.61
CA ILE A 238 31.55 -9.23 2.28
C ILE A 238 32.87 -9.89 2.71
N PHE A 239 32.92 -10.44 3.92
CA PHE A 239 34.01 -11.33 4.32
C PHE A 239 33.77 -12.70 3.67
N LEU A 240 34.34 -12.88 2.47
CA LEU A 240 34.68 -14.20 1.96
C LEU A 240 36.03 -14.57 2.58
N GLU A 241 36.03 -15.14 3.78
CA GLU A 241 37.25 -15.79 4.26
C GLU A 241 37.45 -17.08 3.46
N PRO A 242 38.56 -17.25 2.72
CA PRO A 242 38.90 -18.52 2.11
C PRO A 242 39.34 -19.50 3.21
N ARG A 243 39.13 -20.79 2.92
CA ARG A 243 39.56 -21.93 3.74
C ARG A 243 41.00 -21.84 4.22
#